data_AF-K9U9D1-F1
#
_entry.id   AF-K9U9D1-F1
#
_cell.length_a   1.000
_cell.length_b   1.000
_cell.length_c   1.000
_cell.angle_alpha   90.00
_cell.angle_beta   90.00
_cell.angle_gamma   90.00
#
_symmetry.space_group_name_H-M   'P 1'
#
loop_
_entity.id
_entity.type
_entity.pdbx_description
1 polymer ?
#
loop_
_entity_poly.entity_id
_entity_poly.type
_entity_poly.pdbx_seq_one_letter_code
_entity_poly.pdbx_strand_id
1 'polypeptide(L)'
;MVQSNEEERHRFIQCRERLLKVGEIVALTADILNEAASYETTYDITPQDALVYASVMTHLRRDRPQQAYFLNRNSKDFDSPDIVDELNQFNCRMIPRFDRGYSFLQSQSLS
;
A
#
# COMPACT_ATOMS: atom_id res chain seq x y z
N MET A 1 -0.28 34.39 -3.17
CA MET A 1 0.56 33.21 -3.50
C MET A 1 1.36 32.70 -2.31
N VAL A 2 2.10 33.55 -1.57
CA VAL A 2 2.88 33.09 -0.39
C VAL A 2 2.01 32.43 0.71
N GLN A 3 0.85 33.02 1.02
CA GLN A 3 -0.08 32.48 2.03
C GLN A 3 -0.68 31.12 1.65
N SER A 4 -0.93 30.88 0.36
CA SER A 4 -1.44 29.58 -0.15
C SER A 4 -0.42 28.46 0.07
N ASN A 5 0.86 28.73 -0.15
CA ASN A 5 1.92 27.75 0.06
C ASN A 5 2.10 27.40 1.54
N GLU A 6 1.97 28.37 2.44
CA GLU A 6 2.05 28.11 3.87
C GLU A 6 0.88 27.28 4.37
N GLU A 7 -0.34 27.56 3.90
CA GLU A 7 -1.54 26.77 4.24
C GLU A 7 -1.46 25.34 3.70
N GLU A 8 -0.97 25.14 2.48
CA GLU A 8 -0.69 23.81 1.92
C GLU A 8 0.36 23.05 2.74
N ARG A 9 1.44 23.71 3.12
CA ARG A 9 2.49 23.11 3.97
C ARG A 9 1.95 22.70 5.33
N HIS A 10 1.13 23.55 5.97
CA HIS A 10 0.52 23.22 7.25
C HIS A 10 -0.42 22.01 7.13
N ARG A 11 -1.26 21.97 6.10
CA ARG A 11 -2.14 20.82 5.84
C ARG A 11 -1.34 19.53 5.61
N PHE A 12 -0.24 19.60 4.85
CA PHE A 12 0.63 18.45 4.63
C PHE A 12 1.24 17.93 5.95
N ILE A 13 1.78 18.82 6.78
CA ILE A 13 2.37 18.46 8.09
C ILE A 13 1.31 17.79 8.99
N GLN A 14 0.12 18.38 9.08
CA GLN A 14 -0.97 17.81 9.89
C GLN A 14 -1.41 16.43 9.39
N CYS A 15 -1.52 16.24 8.07
CA CYS A 15 -1.83 14.93 7.50
C CYS A 15 -0.75 13.89 7.83
N ARG A 16 0.53 14.26 7.64
CA ARG A 16 1.67 13.39 7.96
C ARG A 16 1.67 12.97 9.42
N GLU A 17 1.46 13.91 10.35
CA GLU A 17 1.40 13.59 11.79
C GLU A 17 0.25 12.66 12.14
N ARG A 18 -0.92 12.83 11.51
CA ARG A 18 -2.05 11.93 11.70
C ARG A 18 -1.75 10.52 11.18
N LEU A 19 -1.12 10.40 10.01
CA LEU A 19 -0.71 9.12 9.45
C LEU A 19 0.29 8.39 10.36
N LEU A 20 1.30 9.09 10.87
CA LEU A 20 2.30 8.50 11.76
C LEU A 20 1.74 8.02 13.11
N LYS A 21 0.58 8.55 13.55
CA LYS A 21 -0.09 8.10 14.79
C LYS A 21 -0.89 6.82 14.63
N VAL A 22 -1.31 6.48 13.42
CA VAL A 22 -2.24 5.36 13.17
C VAL A 22 -1.64 4.27 12.27
N GLY A 23 -0.62 4.62 11.47
CA GLY A 23 0.03 3.71 10.55
C GLY A 23 1.24 3.03 11.16
N GLU A 24 1.44 1.77 10.79
CA GLU A 24 2.71 1.10 10.98
C GLU A 24 3.65 1.45 9.81
N ILE A 25 4.90 1.79 10.12
CA ILE A 25 5.92 2.03 9.10
C ILE A 25 6.69 0.73 8.89
N VAL A 26 6.58 0.15 7.70
CA VAL A 26 7.38 -1.01 7.30
C VAL A 26 8.82 -0.54 7.06
N ALA A 27 9.75 -0.98 7.90
CA ALA A 27 11.15 -0.66 7.76
C ALA A 27 11.71 -1.34 6.50
N LEU A 28 12.49 -0.61 5.71
CA LEU A 28 13.21 -1.18 4.58
C LEU A 28 14.37 -2.04 5.08
N THR A 29 14.34 -3.33 4.75
CA THR A 29 15.37 -4.31 5.14
C THR A 29 16.09 -4.87 3.91
N ALA A 30 17.22 -5.53 4.13
CA ALA A 30 17.93 -6.23 3.06
C ALA A 30 17.07 -7.31 2.40
N ASP A 31 16.23 -8.00 3.17
CA ASP A 31 15.33 -9.04 2.65
C ASP A 31 14.27 -8.44 1.71
N ILE A 32 13.69 -7.29 2.08
CA ILE A 32 12.74 -6.57 1.22
C ILE A 32 13.42 -6.13 -0.08
N LEU A 33 14.69 -5.68 -0.04
CA LEU A 33 15.43 -5.31 -1.24
C LEU A 33 15.69 -6.51 -2.16
N ASN A 34 16.06 -7.66 -1.59
CA ASN A 34 16.28 -8.89 -2.35
C ASN A 34 14.99 -9.42 -2.98
N GLU A 35 13.88 -9.38 -2.23
CA GLU A 35 12.57 -9.76 -2.75
C GLU A 35 12.10 -8.81 -3.84
N ALA A 36 12.27 -7.50 -3.67
CA ALA A 36 11.90 -6.50 -4.67
C ALA A 36 12.61 -6.76 -6.02
N ALA A 37 13.91 -7.05 -6.00
CA ALA A 37 14.64 -7.40 -7.22
C ALA A 37 14.07 -8.65 -7.93
N SER A 38 13.56 -9.61 -7.15
CA SER A 38 12.91 -10.81 -7.69
C SER A 38 11.55 -10.47 -8.30
N TYR A 39 10.74 -9.65 -7.63
CA TYR A 39 9.40 -9.26 -8.12
C TYR A 39 9.45 -8.34 -9.34
N GLU A 40 10.44 -7.46 -9.45
CA GLU A 40 10.66 -6.64 -10.65
C GLU A 40 10.75 -7.53 -11.90
N THR A 41 11.55 -8.60 -11.81
CA THR A 41 11.71 -9.54 -12.93
C THR A 41 10.50 -10.46 -13.11
N THR A 42 9.92 -10.93 -12.00
CA THR A 42 8.84 -11.93 -12.03
C THR A 42 7.53 -11.34 -12.56
N TYR A 43 7.23 -10.09 -12.17
CA TYR A 43 5.95 -9.45 -12.47
C TYR A 43 6.05 -8.27 -13.45
N ASP A 44 7.25 -7.97 -13.96
CA ASP A 44 7.50 -6.85 -14.90
C ASP A 44 6.96 -5.50 -14.37
N ILE A 45 7.09 -5.29 -13.06
CA ILE A 45 6.69 -4.06 -12.37
C ILE A 45 7.90 -3.16 -12.16
N THR A 46 7.68 -1.86 -11.98
CA THR A 46 8.80 -0.93 -11.78
C THR A 46 9.57 -1.24 -10.48
N PRO A 47 10.86 -0.88 -10.37
CA PRO A 47 11.63 -1.09 -9.14
C PRO A 47 10.95 -0.51 -7.88
N GLN A 48 10.24 0.62 -8.04
CA GLN A 48 9.55 1.29 -6.93
C GLN A 48 8.31 0.52 -6.51
N ASP A 49 7.54 0.01 -7.48
CA ASP A 49 6.37 -0.82 -7.23
C ASP A 49 6.76 -2.17 -6.64
N ALA A 50 7.86 -2.77 -7.12
CA ALA A 50 8.43 -3.99 -6.56
C ALA A 50 8.83 -3.82 -5.09
N LEU A 51 9.37 -2.66 -4.73
CA LEU A 51 9.71 -2.34 -3.34
C LEU A 51 8.49 -2.23 -2.45
N VAL A 52 7.45 -1.55 -2.93
CA VAL A 52 6.16 -1.44 -2.21
C VAL A 52 5.54 -2.83 -2.06
N TYR A 53 5.52 -3.62 -3.12
CA TYR A 53 4.96 -4.97 -3.11
C TYR A 53 5.72 -5.88 -2.14
N ALA A 54 7.05 -5.91 -2.21
CA ALA A 54 7.87 -6.70 -1.28
C ALA A 54 7.65 -6.31 0.19
N SER A 55 7.49 -5.01 0.47
CA SER A 55 7.19 -4.51 1.80
C SER A 55 5.82 -5.00 2.30
N VAL A 56 4.80 -4.96 1.44
CA VAL A 56 3.45 -5.48 1.72
C VAL A 56 3.47 -6.99 1.96
N MET A 57 4.13 -7.75 1.09
CA MET A 57 4.21 -9.21 1.21
C MET A 57 4.95 -9.64 2.48
N THR A 58 6.04 -8.96 2.82
CA THR A 58 6.77 -9.19 4.07
C THR A 58 5.87 -8.94 5.28
N HIS A 59 5.11 -7.84 5.28
CA HIS A 59 4.17 -7.49 6.35
C HIS A 59 3.04 -8.53 6.48
N LEU A 60 2.42 -8.93 5.37
CA LEU A 60 1.37 -9.94 5.33
C LEU A 60 1.84 -11.31 5.81
N ARG A 61 3.04 -11.74 5.43
CA ARG A 61 3.63 -13.02 5.88
C ARG A 61 3.91 -13.04 7.38
N ARG A 62 4.34 -11.90 7.93
CA ARG A 62 4.66 -11.71 9.34
C ARG A 62 3.39 -11.71 10.21
N ASP A 63 2.40 -10.91 9.83
CA ASP A 63 1.24 -10.62 10.69
C ASP A 63 0.04 -11.55 10.43
N ARG A 64 -0.04 -12.14 9.23
CA ARG A 64 -1.11 -13.05 8.79
C ARG A 64 -2.50 -12.57 9.19
N PRO A 65 -2.90 -11.36 8.76
CA PRO A 65 -4.19 -10.81 9.11
C PRO A 65 -5.34 -11.69 8.60
N GLN A 66 -6.45 -11.73 9.34
CA GLN A 66 -7.68 -12.40 8.88
C GLN A 66 -8.28 -11.70 7.65
N GLN A 67 -8.02 -10.40 7.52
CA GLN A 67 -8.48 -9.59 6.40
C GLN A 67 -7.53 -8.41 6.22
N ALA A 68 -7.10 -8.19 4.98
CA ALA A 68 -6.28 -7.05 4.60
C ALA A 68 -6.75 -6.46 3.26
N TYR A 69 -6.32 -5.22 2.99
CA TYR A 69 -6.62 -4.53 1.75
C TYR A 69 -5.38 -3.82 1.23
N PHE A 70 -5.06 -4.05 -0.03
CA PHE A 70 -4.02 -3.30 -0.73
C PHE A 70 -4.67 -2.23 -1.60
N LEU A 71 -4.62 -0.98 -1.14
CA LEU A 71 -5.18 0.16 -1.87
C LEU A 71 -4.09 0.76 -2.76
N ASN A 72 -4.27 0.66 -4.08
CA ASN A 72 -3.42 1.37 -5.04
C ASN A 72 -4.21 2.45 -5.79
N ARG A 73 -3.54 3.51 -6.24
CA ARG A 73 -4.16 4.59 -7.03
C ARG A 73 -4.32 4.21 -8.51
N ASN A 74 -3.50 3.28 -9.01
CA ASN A 74 -3.47 2.90 -10.41
C ASN A 74 -3.63 1.39 -10.52
N SER A 75 -4.72 0.91 -11.15
CA SER A 75 -4.87 -0.53 -11.34
C SER A 75 -3.67 -1.12 -12.07
N LYS A 76 -3.16 -0.43 -13.10
CA LYS A 76 -2.17 -0.97 -14.02
C LYS A 76 -0.86 -1.43 -13.37
N ASP A 77 -0.46 -0.81 -12.26
CA ASP A 77 0.83 -1.09 -11.64
C ASP A 77 0.84 -2.46 -10.93
N PHE A 78 -0.34 -3.02 -10.60
CA PHE A 78 -0.45 -4.31 -9.91
C PHE A 78 -1.60 -5.21 -10.42
N ASP A 79 -2.25 -4.92 -11.55
CA ASP A 79 -3.39 -5.69 -12.10
C ASP A 79 -2.98 -7.03 -12.75
N SER A 80 -1.79 -7.55 -12.42
CA SER A 80 -1.38 -8.88 -12.86
C SER A 80 -2.20 -9.94 -12.12
N PRO A 81 -2.81 -10.93 -12.82
CA PRO A 81 -3.49 -12.04 -12.17
C PRO A 81 -2.62 -12.73 -11.10
N ASP A 82 -1.32 -12.87 -11.36
CA ASP A 82 -0.40 -13.53 -10.42
C ASP A 82 -0.23 -12.73 -9.12
N ILE A 83 -0.14 -11.40 -9.21
CA ILE A 83 -0.07 -10.51 -8.04
C ILE A 83 -1.36 -10.56 -7.24
N VAL A 84 -2.51 -10.51 -7.93
CA VAL A 84 -3.82 -10.57 -7.29
C VAL A 84 -4.02 -11.91 -6.58
N ASP A 85 -3.63 -13.01 -7.21
CA ASP A 85 -3.74 -14.35 -6.65
C ASP A 85 -2.79 -14.53 -5.45
N GLU A 86 -1.56 -14.03 -5.53
CA GLU A 86 -0.63 -14.07 -4.40
C GLU A 86 -1.16 -13.26 -3.20
N LEU A 87 -1.68 -12.05 -3.41
CA LEU A 87 -2.29 -11.26 -2.34
C LEU A 87 -3.51 -11.96 -1.71
N ASN A 88 -4.35 -12.60 -2.53
CA ASN A 88 -5.53 -13.32 -2.06
C ASN A 88 -5.16 -14.51 -1.16
N GLN A 89 -4.00 -15.14 -1.35
CA GLN A 89 -3.50 -16.20 -0.45
C GLN A 89 -3.26 -15.70 0.98
N PHE A 90 -3.07 -14.40 1.17
CA PHE A 90 -2.89 -13.76 2.48
C PHE A 90 -4.14 -13.01 2.96
N ASN A 91 -5.33 -13.34 2.43
CA ASN A 91 -6.59 -12.64 2.69
C ASN A 91 -6.50 -11.13 2.40
N CYS A 92 -5.60 -10.72 1.49
CA CYS A 92 -5.38 -9.34 1.12
C CYS A 92 -6.09 -9.04 -0.20
N ARG A 93 -7.14 -8.23 -0.16
CA ARG A 93 -7.88 -7.85 -1.36
C ARG A 93 -7.31 -6.57 -1.96
N MET A 94 -6.98 -6.60 -3.25
CA MET A 94 -6.60 -5.40 -3.98
C MET A 94 -7.82 -4.51 -4.27
N ILE A 95 -7.69 -3.21 -4.00
CA ILE A 95 -8.68 -2.20 -4.37
C ILE A 95 -7.99 -1.11 -5.20
N PRO A 96 -8.24 -1.03 -6.52
CA PRO A 96 -7.44 -0.23 -7.44
C PRO A 96 -7.77 1.28 -7.46
N ARG A 97 -8.38 1.81 -6.40
CA ARG A 97 -8.55 3.26 -6.18
C ARG A 97 -8.77 3.58 -4.71
N PHE A 98 -8.12 4.65 -4.23
CA PHE A 98 -8.23 5.07 -2.83
C PHE A 98 -9.66 5.48 -2.43
N ASP A 99 -10.36 6.24 -3.28
CA ASP A 99 -11.74 6.71 -3.03
C ASP A 99 -12.72 5.54 -2.83
N ARG A 100 -12.60 4.51 -3.67
CA ARG A 100 -13.40 3.29 -3.56
C ARG A 100 -13.02 2.48 -2.32
N GLY A 101 -11.73 2.32 -2.04
CA GLY A 101 -11.27 1.60 -0.85
C GLY A 101 -11.75 2.27 0.44
N TYR A 102 -11.65 3.60 0.51
CA TYR A 102 -12.15 4.36 1.65
C TYR A 102 -13.67 4.20 1.84
N SER A 103 -14.45 4.39 0.77
CA SER A 103 -15.92 4.25 0.82
C SER A 103 -16.33 2.83 1.24
N PHE A 104 -15.63 1.83 0.73
CA PHE A 104 -15.85 0.42 1.07
C PHE A 104 -15.57 0.14 2.56
N LEU A 105 -14.42 0.60 3.08
CA LEU A 105 -14.09 0.43 4.50
C LEU A 105 -15.07 1.17 5.41
N GLN A 106 -15.51 2.38 5.03
CA GLN A 106 -16.54 3.10 5.78
C GLN A 106 -17.85 2.33 5.86
N SER A 107 -18.28 1.69 4.78
CA SER A 107 -19.52 0.90 4.78
C SER A 107 -19.46 -0.32 5.70
N GLN A 108 -18.28 -0.93 5.84
CA GLN A 108 -18.09 -2.06 6.76
C GLN A 108 -18.06 -1.65 8.22
N SER A 109 -17.51 -0.47 8.55
CA SER A 109 -17.51 0.03 9.93
C SER A 109 -18.89 0.50 10.43
N LEU A 110 -19.87 0.62 9.53
CA LEU A 110 -21.27 0.98 9.82
C LEU A 110 -22.19 -0.26 9.92
N SER A 111 -21.64 -1.46 9.77
CA SER A 111 -22.34 -2.77 9.84
C SER A 111 -22.14 -3.42 11.19
#